data_AF-A0A2V9GZA8-F1
#
_entry.id   AF-A0A2V9GZA8-F1
#
_cell.length_a   1.000
_cell.length_b   1.000
_cell.length_c   1.000
_cell.angle_alpha   90.00
_cell.angle_beta   90.00
_cell.angle_gamma   90.00
#
_symmetry.space_group_name_H-M   'P 1'
#
loop_
_entity.id
_entity.type
_entity.pdbx_description
1 polymer ?
#
loop_
_entity_poly.entity_id
_entity_poly.type
_entity_poly.pdbx_seq_one_letter_code
_entity_poly.pdbx_strand_id
1 'polypeptide(L)' 'MLKSYDLQDLLAALAPRDVWIVSSTDPLRHELPASEVKKEYRRALEAFSQEGAAQAIRIRDRRPVRTSLPSTAN' A
#
# COMPACT_ATOMS: atom_id res chain seq x y z
N MET A 1 -2.43 24.93 8.10
CA MET A 1 -3.03 24.19 6.98
C MET A 1 -2.26 22.89 6.85
N LEU A 2 -2.76 21.82 7.46
CA LEU A 2 -2.05 20.57 7.72
C LEU A 2 -2.92 19.40 7.22
N LYS A 3 -3.33 19.43 5.94
CA LYS A 3 -4.35 18.51 5.38
C LYS A 3 -3.81 17.45 4.43
N SER A 4 -2.52 17.51 4.14
CA SER A 4 -1.87 16.58 3.22
C SER A 4 -0.40 16.51 3.64
N TYR A 5 -0.14 15.79 4.73
CA TYR A 5 1.18 15.16 4.83
C TYR A 5 1.26 14.23 3.64
N ASP A 6 2.11 14.57 2.67
CA ASP A 6 2.26 13.79 1.45
C ASP A 6 2.78 12.41 1.86
N LEU A 7 1.88 11.44 1.86
CA LEU A 7 2.16 10.07 2.32
C LEU A 7 3.32 9.46 1.53
N GLN A 8 3.60 10.00 0.33
CA GLN A 8 4.76 9.67 -0.49
C GLN A 8 6.08 10.06 0.17
N ASP A 9 6.18 11.26 0.72
CA ASP A 9 7.42 11.76 1.36
C ASP A 9 7.70 11.01 2.66
N LEU A 10 6.64 10.66 3.41
CA LEU A 10 6.77 9.79 4.58
C LEU A 10 7.32 8.41 4.19
N LEU A 11 6.78 7.79 3.14
CA LEU A 11 7.27 6.50 2.65
C LEU A 11 8.70 6.60 2.12
N ALA A 12 9.04 7.67 1.40
CA ALA A 12 10.40 7.91 0.91
C ALA A 12 11.41 7.99 2.07
N ALA A 13 11.07 8.64 3.18
CA ALA A 13 11.90 8.72 4.37
C ALA A 13 12.10 7.36 5.09
N LEU A 14 11.36 6.32 4.70
CA LEU A 14 11.59 4.97 5.19
C LEU A 14 12.70 4.24 4.44
N ALA A 15 13.07 4.68 3.23
CA ALA A 15 14.16 4.07 2.49
C ALA A 15 15.46 4.05 3.33
N PRO A 16 16.26 2.96 3.28
CA PRO A 16 16.05 1.71 2.53
C PRO A 16 15.35 0.60 3.35
N ARG A 17 14.66 0.92 4.46
CA ARG A 17 14.05 -0.07 5.36
C ARG A 17 12.90 -0.83 4.67
N ASP A 18 12.69 -2.09 5.04
CA ASP A 18 11.60 -2.91 4.50
C ASP A 18 10.21 -2.33 4.83
N VAL A 19 9.38 -2.13 3.80
CA VAL A 19 8.03 -1.54 3.90
C VAL A 19 7.02 -2.33 3.07
N TRP A 20 5.86 -2.59 3.66
CA TRP A 20 4.74 -3.28 3.01
C TRP A 20 3.52 -2.36 2.97
N ILE A 21 3.04 -2.04 1.77
CA ILE A 21 1.80 -1.33 1.53
C ILE A 21 0.73 -2.38 1.24
N VAL A 22 -0.21 -2.52 2.17
CA VAL A 22 -1.32 -3.47 2.12
C VAL A 22 -2.64 -2.74 2.25
N SER A 23 -3.68 -3.21 1.55
CA SER A 23 -5.06 -2.73 1.70
C SER A 23 -5.24 -1.23 1.41
N SER A 24 -4.75 -0.74 0.29
CA SER A 24 -5.10 0.61 -0.16
C SER A 24 -6.58 0.63 -0.52
N THR A 25 -7.37 1.37 0.24
CA THR A 25 -8.77 1.65 -0.08
C THR A 25 -8.89 3.09 -0.53
N ASP A 26 -9.71 3.35 -1.54
CA ASP A 26 -10.10 4.71 -1.89
C ASP A 26 -10.90 5.35 -0.72
N PRO A 27 -11.14 6.67 -0.74
CA PRO A 27 -11.96 7.34 0.28
C PRO A 27 -13.40 6.81 0.40
N LEU A 28 -13.88 6.06 -0.59
CA LEU A 28 -15.19 5.40 -0.62
C LEU A 28 -15.11 3.94 -0.15
N ARG A 29 -13.96 3.49 0.35
CA ARG A 29 -13.64 2.13 0.82
C ARG A 29 -13.62 1.06 -0.27
N HIS A 30 -13.50 1.43 -1.54
CA HIS A 30 -13.21 0.47 -2.60
C HIS A 30 -11.74 0.08 -2.58
N GLU A 31 -11.45 -1.20 -2.82
CA GLU A 31 -10.07 -1.65 -2.98
C GLU A 31 -9.45 -0.97 -4.20
N LEU A 32 -8.33 -0.28 -3.99
CA LEU A 32 -7.53 0.27 -5.07
C LEU A 32 -6.60 -0.82 -5.60
N PRO A 33 -6.59 -1.08 -6.91
CA PRO A 33 -5.66 -2.05 -7.48
C PRO A 33 -4.23 -1.56 -7.29
N ALA A 34 -3.29 -2.49 -7.06
CA ALA A 34 -1.87 -2.18 -6.87
C ALA A 34 -1.26 -1.28 -7.96
N SER A 35 -1.81 -1.28 -9.17
CA SER A 35 -1.38 -0.37 -10.25
C SER A 35 -1.64 1.10 -9.95
N GLU A 36 -2.78 1.44 -9.34
CA GLU A 36 -3.13 2.81 -8.96
C GLU A 36 -2.31 3.26 -7.75
N VAL A 37 -2.13 2.36 -6.77
CA VAL A 37 -1.26 2.57 -5.62
C VAL A 37 0.18 2.85 -6.05
N LYS A 38 0.70 2.13 -7.05
CA LYS A 38 2.03 2.40 -7.62
C LYS A 38 2.15 3.78 -8.26
N LYS A 39 1.09 4.26 -8.93
CA LYS A 39 1.08 5.61 -9.52
C LYS A 39 1.12 6.67 -8.43
N GLU A 40 0.32 6.48 -7.38
CA GLU A 40 0.26 7.38 -6.24
C GLU A 40 1.61 7.43 -5.50
N TYR A 41 2.27 6.28 -5.27
CA TYR A 41 3.54 6.24 -4.54
C TYR A 41 4.80 6.27 -5.43
N ARG A 42 4.70 6.74 -6.67
CA ARG A 42 5.83 6.70 -7.61
C ARG A 42 7.10 7.34 -7.05
N ARG A 43 6.98 8.51 -6.39
CA ARG A 43 8.14 9.20 -5.79
C ARG A 43 8.82 8.38 -4.70
N ALA A 44 8.04 7.68 -3.87
CA ALA A 44 8.60 6.79 -2.84
C ALA A 44 9.32 5.59 -3.50
N LEU A 45 8.74 5.00 -4.54
CA LEU A 45 9.38 3.90 -5.29
C LEU A 45 10.72 4.35 -5.92
N GLU A 46 10.77 5.57 -6.45
CA GLU A 46 11.99 6.18 -6.99
C GLU A 46 13.07 6.35 -5.90
N ALA A 47 12.70 6.83 -4.70
CA ALA A 47 13.64 6.95 -3.58
C ALA A 47 14.24 5.60 -3.18
N PHE A 48 13.42 4.56 -3.07
CA PHE A 48 13.91 3.19 -2.82
C PHE A 48 14.81 2.68 -3.94
N SER A 49 14.51 3.02 -5.20
CA SER A 49 15.35 2.65 -6.33
C SER A 49 16.70 3.37 -6.31
N GLN A 50 16.74 4.65 -5.93
CA GLN A 50 17.98 5.44 -5.84
C GLN A 50 18.92 4.88 -4.77
N GLU A 51 18.36 4.37 -3.68
CA GLU A 51 19.11 3.71 -2.60
C GLU A 51 19.45 2.22 -2.90
N GLY A 52 19.15 1.72 -4.11
CA GLY A 52 19.40 0.32 -4.49
C GLY A 52 18.53 -0.71 -3.76
N ALA A 53 17.43 -0.26 -3.13
CA ALA A 53 16.56 -1.02 -2.26
C ALA A 53 15.14 -1.21 -2.85
N ALA A 54 14.98 -1.21 -4.17
CA ALA A 54 13.67 -1.33 -4.82
C ALA A 54 12.83 -2.55 -4.35
N GLN A 55 13.48 -3.63 -3.96
CA GLN A 55 12.87 -4.85 -3.43
C GLN A 55 12.37 -4.75 -1.97
N ALA A 56 12.77 -3.71 -1.24
CA ALA A 56 12.41 -3.46 0.16
C ALA A 56 11.02 -2.82 0.29
N ILE A 57 10.50 -2.18 -0.78
CA ILE A 57 9.13 -1.67 -0.83
C ILE A 57 8.22 -2.62 -1.62
N ARG A 58 7.13 -3.08 -1.01
CA ARG A 58 6.19 -4.05 -1.60
C ARG A 58 4.76 -3.57 -1.51
N ILE A 59 4.06 -3.57 -2.64
CA ILE A 59 2.62 -3.26 -2.72
C ILE A 59 1.87 -4.56 -2.99
N ARG A 60 0.89 -4.90 -2.14
CA ARG A 60 0.10 -6.13 -2.25
C ARG A 60 -1.39 -5.82 -2.21
N ASP A 61 -2.13 -6.41 -3.15
CA ASP A 61 -3.59 -6.47 -3.08
C ASP A 61 -4.00 -7.40 -1.93
N ARG A 62 -4.95 -6.95 -1.11
CA ARG A 62 -5.58 -7.80 -0.10
C ARG A 62 -6.53 -8.73 -0.84
N ARG A 63 -6.31 -10.05 -0.74
CA ARG A 63 -7.36 -11.01 -1.16
C ARG A 63 -8.45 -11.00 -0.08
N PRO A 64 -9.74 -10.88 -0.43
CA PRO A 64 -10.80 -11.04 0.55
C PRO A 64 -10.69 -12.45 1.13
N VAL A 65 -10.50 -12.55 2.44
CA VAL A 65 -10.62 -13.83 3.15
C VAL A 65 -12.08 -14.22 3.03
N ARG A 66 -12.36 -15.25 2.21
CA ARG A 66 -13.67 -15.88 2.11
C ARG A 66 -14.02 -16.44 3.49
N THR A 67 -14.71 -15.66 4.29
CA THR A 67 -15.24 -16.12 5.57
C THR A 67 -16.54 -16.83 5.24
N SER A 68 -16.46 -18.09 4.81
CA SER A 68 -17.64 -18.95 4.79
C SER A 68 -17.98 -19.28 6.23
N LEU A 69 -18.95 -18.56 6.81
CA LEU A 69 -19.60 -18.96 8.05
C LEU A 69 -20.16 -20.38 7.85
N PRO A 70 -19.85 -21.36 8.70
CA PRO A 70 -20.52 -22.64 8.65
C PRO A 70 -21.99 -22.41 9.03
N SER A 71 -22.88 -22.58 8.06
CA SER A 71 -24.32 -22.67 8.29
C SER A 71 -24.59 -23.92 9.11
N THR A 72 -24.61 -23.75 10.43
CA THR A 72 -25.15 -24.75 11.34
C THR A 72 -26.55 -24.26 11.71
N ALA A 73 -27.54 -24.68 10.91
CA ALA A 73 -28.94 -24.57 11.30
C ALA A 73 -29.27 -25.81 12.13
N ASN A 74 -29.65 -25.57 13.39
CA ASN A 74 -30.35 -26.53 14.25
C ASN A 74 -31.76 -26.79 13.71
#